data_AF-A0A1P8NB67-F1
#
_entry.id   AF-A0A1P8NB67-F1
#
_cell.length_a   1.000
_cell.length_b   1.000
_cell.length_c   1.000
_cell.angle_alpha   90.00
_cell.angle_beta   90.00
_cell.angle_gamma   90.00
#
_symmetry.space_group_name_H-M   'P 1'
#
loop_
_entity.id
_entity.type
_entity.pdbx_description
1 polymer ?
#
loop_
_entity_poly.entity_id
_entity_poly.type
_entity_poly.pdbx_seq_one_letter_code
_entity_poly.pdbx_strand_id
1 'polypeptide(L)'
;MPTPSRTRTDSMTLADDPGARPVTNRTTAHSGMVFDIVRDTIDFAPGVQFEREYMRHPGAVAVLAVDEQEHLLLIRQYRHPVGHTLWEIPAGLLDVDGEDPHVGALRELGEETGHTAAQLRTLVDLRPSPGGSDEVIRIYLATGARALEEDTGFERTDEEAEIETRWLPLADAVTAVLEGRLTNATTVAAVLALAAHRSRGGDDAMLRSADAPFLERPGRD
;
A
#
# COMPACT_ATOMS: atom_id res chain seq x y z
N MET A 1 -21.49 -3.12 -48.59
CA MET A 1 -20.51 -2.13 -48.11
C MET A 1 -19.84 -2.71 -46.88
N PRO A 2 -18.59 -3.18 -46.95
CA PRO A 2 -17.89 -3.71 -45.79
C PRO A 2 -17.47 -2.54 -44.88
N THR A 3 -17.71 -2.70 -43.57
CA THR A 3 -17.33 -1.78 -42.50
C THR A 3 -15.80 -1.62 -42.47
N PRO A 4 -15.24 -0.40 -42.30
CA PRO A 4 -13.80 -0.27 -42.16
C PRO A 4 -13.36 -0.92 -40.86
N SER A 5 -12.48 -1.91 -41.01
CA SER A 5 -11.64 -2.48 -39.95
C SER A 5 -10.95 -1.34 -39.19
N ARG A 6 -11.25 -1.18 -37.90
CA ARG A 6 -10.43 -0.35 -37.01
C ARG A 6 -9.14 -1.11 -36.74
N THR A 7 -8.12 -0.80 -37.52
CA THR A 7 -6.74 -1.16 -37.20
C THR A 7 -6.40 -0.56 -35.85
N ARG A 8 -6.25 -1.43 -34.84
CA ARG A 8 -5.83 -1.08 -33.48
C ARG A 8 -4.31 -0.86 -33.51
N THR A 9 -3.90 0.27 -34.06
CA THR A 9 -2.50 0.71 -34.09
C THR A 9 -2.40 2.11 -33.53
N ASP A 10 -2.30 2.14 -32.20
CA ASP A 10 -1.29 2.92 -31.49
C ASP A 10 -1.02 2.13 -30.20
N SER A 11 0.20 1.63 -30.02
CA SER A 11 0.59 1.00 -28.75
C SER A 11 0.86 2.11 -27.73
N MET A 12 -0.21 2.76 -27.27
CA MET A 12 -0.14 3.58 -26.07
C MET A 12 0.24 2.65 -24.90
N THR A 13 1.30 3.02 -24.17
CA THR A 13 1.59 2.41 -22.88
C THR A 13 0.38 2.62 -21.98
N LEU A 14 -0.18 1.54 -21.43
CA LEU A 14 -1.27 1.62 -20.45
C LEU A 14 -0.71 2.19 -19.14
N ALA A 15 -1.06 3.44 -18.82
CA ALA A 15 -0.64 4.13 -17.61
C ALA A 15 -1.72 5.12 -17.16
N ASP A 16 -1.73 5.42 -15.86
CA ASP A 16 -2.46 6.56 -15.32
C ASP A 16 -1.70 7.86 -15.65
N ASP A 17 -2.42 8.92 -16.02
CA ASP A 17 -1.83 10.22 -16.33
C ASP A 17 -1.92 11.19 -15.15
N PRO A 18 -0.87 11.98 -14.85
CA PRO A 18 -0.99 13.09 -13.92
C PRO A 18 -1.97 14.14 -14.48
N GLY A 19 -2.85 14.65 -13.62
CA GLY A 19 -3.95 15.51 -14.03
C GLY A 19 -4.34 16.57 -13.01
N ALA A 20 -3.35 17.14 -12.31
CA ALA A 20 -3.57 18.14 -11.27
C ALA A 20 -4.40 19.33 -11.81
N ARG A 21 -5.42 19.73 -11.05
CA ARG A 21 -6.28 20.88 -11.33
C ARG A 21 -6.02 21.97 -10.30
N PRO A 22 -6.05 23.27 -10.66
CA PRO A 22 -5.86 24.34 -9.70
C PRO A 22 -6.87 24.27 -8.56
N VAL A 23 -6.39 24.44 -7.33
CA VAL A 23 -7.23 24.58 -6.13
C VAL A 23 -7.25 26.06 -5.77
N THR A 24 -8.44 26.67 -5.80
CA THR A 24 -8.61 28.12 -5.55
C THR A 24 -8.84 28.43 -4.08
N ASN A 25 -9.31 27.45 -3.32
CA ASN A 25 -9.51 27.55 -1.88
C ASN A 25 -9.40 26.17 -1.23
N ARG A 26 -8.85 26.11 -0.01
CA ARG A 26 -8.74 24.90 0.80
C ARG A 26 -9.14 25.21 2.23
N THR A 27 -10.01 24.39 2.81
CA THR A 27 -10.36 24.45 4.23
C THR A 27 -10.20 23.08 4.88
N THR A 28 -9.75 23.06 6.14
CA THR A 28 -9.75 21.85 6.97
C THR A 28 -11.10 21.78 7.68
N ALA A 29 -11.97 20.87 7.22
CA ALA A 29 -13.30 20.66 7.81
C ALA A 29 -13.20 19.96 9.18
N HIS A 30 -12.21 19.07 9.34
CA HIS A 30 -11.87 18.44 10.61
C HIS A 30 -10.38 18.12 10.64
N SER A 31 -9.74 18.34 11.79
CA SER A 31 -8.37 17.89 12.02
C SER A 31 -8.37 16.73 13.00
N GLY A 32 -7.84 15.59 12.54
CA GLY A 32 -7.83 14.32 13.26
C GLY A 32 -6.44 13.97 13.81
N MET A 33 -6.34 12.78 14.41
CA MET A 33 -5.08 12.29 14.98
C MET A 33 -4.08 11.83 13.91
N VAL A 34 -4.58 11.12 12.88
CA VAL A 34 -3.76 10.56 11.79
C VAL A 34 -4.00 11.31 10.47
N PHE A 35 -5.24 11.70 10.20
CA PHE A 35 -5.64 12.34 8.95
C PHE A 35 -6.59 13.50 9.21
N ASP A 36 -6.61 14.43 8.25
CA ASP A 36 -7.58 15.52 8.23
C ASP A 36 -8.71 15.20 7.23
N ILE A 37 -9.88 15.80 7.44
CA ILE A 37 -10.89 15.95 6.39
C ILE A 37 -10.74 17.35 5.82
N VAL A 38 -10.38 17.45 4.55
CA VAL A 38 -10.17 18.72 3.85
C VAL A 38 -11.22 18.91 2.77
N ARG A 39 -11.55 20.17 2.50
CA ARG A 39 -12.43 20.59 1.40
C ARG A 39 -11.66 21.51 0.48
N ASP A 40 -11.51 21.09 -0.77
CA ASP A 40 -10.90 21.89 -1.83
C ASP A 40 -11.96 22.40 -2.80
N THR A 41 -11.86 23.68 -3.18
CA THR A 41 -12.57 24.25 -4.33
C THR A 41 -11.67 24.11 -5.57
N ILE A 42 -12.12 23.30 -6.53
CA ILE A 42 -11.33 22.89 -7.69
C ILE A 42 -11.79 23.67 -8.93
N ASP A 43 -10.85 24.28 -9.64
CA ASP A 43 -11.07 24.84 -10.98
C ASP A 43 -10.83 23.75 -12.04
N PHE A 44 -11.91 23.12 -12.50
CA PHE A 44 -11.82 21.89 -13.29
C PHE A 44 -11.70 22.17 -14.78
N ALA A 45 -12.54 23.07 -15.29
CA ALA A 45 -12.63 23.44 -16.69
C ALA A 45 -13.23 24.85 -16.81
N PRO A 46 -13.14 25.52 -17.99
CA PRO A 46 -13.70 26.86 -18.17
C PRO A 46 -15.17 26.95 -17.73
N GLY A 47 -15.43 27.75 -16.68
CA GLY A 47 -16.77 27.94 -16.10
C GLY A 47 -17.27 26.79 -15.22
N VAL A 48 -16.43 25.81 -14.90
CA VAL A 48 -16.78 24.63 -14.08
C VAL A 48 -15.89 24.61 -12.84
N GLN A 49 -16.51 24.93 -11.70
CA GLN A 49 -15.92 24.80 -10.37
C GLN A 49 -16.81 23.93 -9.50
N PHE A 50 -16.18 23.15 -8.62
CA PHE A 50 -16.89 22.37 -7.61
C PHE A 50 -16.05 22.18 -6.35
N GLU A 51 -16.71 21.84 -5.25
CA GLU A 51 -16.05 21.48 -4.00
C GLU A 51 -15.89 19.96 -3.90
N ARG A 52 -14.77 19.52 -3.33
CA ARG A 52 -14.52 18.11 -3.00
C ARG A 52 -14.00 18.00 -1.59
N GLU A 53 -14.70 17.19 -0.79
CA GLU A 53 -14.17 16.72 0.49
C GLU A 53 -13.41 15.41 0.31
N TYR A 54 -12.29 15.27 0.99
CA TYR A 54 -11.50 14.05 1.02
C TYR A 54 -10.67 13.95 2.30
N MET A 55 -10.24 12.73 2.60
CA MET A 55 -9.28 12.42 3.64
C MET A 55 -7.87 12.78 3.17
N ARG A 56 -7.23 13.68 3.89
CA ARG A 56 -5.82 14.02 3.71
C ARG A 56 -4.99 13.11 4.64
N HIS A 57 -4.46 12.03 4.10
CA HIS A 57 -3.79 10.94 4.82
C HIS A 57 -2.25 10.97 4.65
N PRO A 58 -1.43 10.72 5.68
CA PRO A 58 0.03 10.74 5.59
C PRO A 58 0.60 9.70 4.61
N GLY A 59 -0.20 8.76 4.11
CA GLY A 59 0.27 7.66 3.28
C GLY A 59 0.91 6.57 4.14
N ALA A 60 1.23 5.44 3.52
CA ALA A 60 1.77 4.29 4.24
C ALA A 60 2.75 3.48 3.39
N VAL A 61 3.50 2.64 4.08
CA VAL A 61 4.31 1.56 3.50
C VAL A 61 3.89 0.25 4.11
N ALA A 62 4.00 -0.83 3.36
CA ALA A 62 3.70 -2.17 3.82
C ALA A 62 4.71 -3.18 3.30
N VAL A 63 4.92 -4.28 4.01
CA VAL A 63 5.91 -5.30 3.67
C VAL A 63 5.29 -6.68 3.63
N LEU A 64 5.34 -7.30 2.45
CA LEU A 64 5.06 -8.72 2.29
C LEU A 64 6.38 -9.50 2.45
N ALA A 65 6.63 -10.03 3.65
CA ALA A 65 7.75 -10.92 3.90
C ALA A 65 7.43 -12.35 3.44
N VAL A 66 8.36 -12.95 2.68
CA VAL A 66 8.23 -14.29 2.13
C VAL A 66 9.45 -15.14 2.51
N ASP A 67 9.20 -16.35 3.02
CA ASP A 67 10.26 -17.32 3.33
C ASP A 67 10.64 -18.18 2.11
N GLU A 68 11.64 -19.05 2.27
CA GLU A 68 12.12 -19.94 1.20
C GLU A 68 11.09 -20.99 0.77
N GLN A 69 10.03 -21.21 1.56
CA GLN A 69 8.95 -22.14 1.28
C GLN A 69 7.70 -21.44 0.71
N GLU A 70 7.82 -20.15 0.31
CA GLU A 70 6.72 -19.32 -0.18
C GLU A 70 5.57 -19.18 0.83
N HIS A 71 5.90 -19.15 2.13
CA HIS A 71 4.99 -18.69 3.15
C HIS A 71 5.10 -17.18 3.34
N LEU A 72 3.96 -16.55 3.60
CA LEU A 72 3.80 -15.13 3.85
C LEU A 72 3.73 -14.88 5.35
N LEU A 73 4.51 -13.93 5.85
CA LEU A 73 4.39 -13.46 7.23
C LEU A 73 3.23 -12.45 7.33
N LEU A 74 2.18 -12.84 8.04
CA LEU A 74 1.02 -11.99 8.32
C LEU A 74 0.94 -11.66 9.81
N ILE A 75 0.39 -10.49 10.11
CA ILE A 75 -0.03 -10.07 11.44
C ILE A 75 -1.55 -10.19 11.58
N ARG A 76 -2.03 -10.29 12.81
CA ARG A 76 -3.45 -10.31 13.12
C ARG A 76 -3.77 -9.18 14.09
N GLN A 77 -4.52 -8.19 13.60
CA GLN A 77 -4.77 -6.95 14.32
C GLN A 77 -6.26 -6.59 14.33
N TYR A 78 -6.75 -6.05 15.44
CA TYR A 78 -8.10 -5.50 15.51
C TYR A 78 -8.17 -4.15 14.82
N ARG A 79 -9.16 -3.98 13.93
CA ARG A 79 -9.45 -2.71 13.24
C ARG A 79 -10.82 -2.22 13.65
N HIS A 80 -10.85 -1.22 14.54
CA HIS A 80 -12.09 -0.64 15.06
C HIS A 80 -13.06 -0.14 13.97
N PRO A 81 -12.64 0.56 12.90
CA PRO A 81 -13.57 1.10 11.90
C PRO A 81 -14.41 0.04 11.18
N VAL A 82 -13.90 -1.19 11.07
CA VAL A 82 -14.62 -2.32 10.49
C VAL A 82 -15.15 -3.28 11.55
N GLY A 83 -14.72 -3.15 12.82
CA GLY A 83 -15.12 -4.02 13.92
C GLY A 83 -14.62 -5.47 13.78
N HIS A 84 -13.51 -5.69 13.09
CA HIS A 84 -12.97 -7.03 12.81
C HIS A 84 -11.50 -7.13 13.23
N THR A 85 -11.10 -8.33 13.62
CA THR A 85 -9.69 -8.71 13.66
C THR A 85 -9.30 -9.25 12.30
N LEU A 86 -8.40 -8.55 11.61
CA LEU A 86 -7.99 -8.85 10.24
C LEU A 86 -6.61 -9.49 10.24
N TRP A 87 -6.39 -10.37 9.27
CA TRP A 87 -5.04 -10.78 8.88
C TRP A 87 -4.52 -9.77 7.87
N GLU A 88 -3.38 -9.18 8.19
CA GLU A 88 -2.78 -8.08 7.44
C GLU A 88 -1.28 -8.37 7.19
N ILE A 89 -0.70 -7.74 6.17
CA ILE A 89 0.76 -7.63 6.10
C ILE A 89 1.24 -6.47 6.99
N PRO A 90 2.46 -6.55 7.54
CA PRO A 90 3.04 -5.45 8.30
C PRO A 90 3.00 -4.12 7.54
N ALA A 91 2.65 -3.04 8.21
CA ALA A 91 2.48 -1.73 7.59
C ALA A 91 2.57 -0.58 8.59
N GLY A 92 3.15 0.54 8.15
CA GLY A 92 3.24 1.76 8.95
C GLY A 92 3.02 3.03 8.14
N LEU A 93 2.78 4.12 8.85
CA LEU A 93 2.52 5.42 8.25
C LEU A 93 3.83 6.07 7.75
N LEU A 94 3.69 7.01 6.83
CA LEU A 94 4.79 7.89 6.41
C LEU A 94 4.74 9.18 7.22
N ASP A 95 5.01 9.07 8.52
CA ASP A 95 4.93 10.14 9.51
C ASP A 95 6.28 10.54 10.11
N VAL A 96 7.36 9.86 9.72
CA VAL A 96 8.73 10.23 10.06
C VAL A 96 9.33 11.13 8.98
N ASP A 97 9.57 12.40 9.32
CA ASP A 97 10.10 13.41 8.40
C ASP A 97 11.44 12.99 7.79
N GLY A 98 11.48 12.92 6.45
CA GLY A 98 12.69 12.59 5.68
C GLY A 98 13.11 11.12 5.75
N GLU A 99 12.31 10.23 6.34
CA GLU A 99 12.56 8.79 6.30
C GLU A 99 12.29 8.25 4.89
N ASP A 100 13.25 7.50 4.34
CA ASP A 100 13.05 6.82 3.08
C ASP A 100 11.96 5.73 3.24
N PRO A 101 10.98 5.63 2.33
CA PRO A 101 9.87 4.69 2.48
C PRO A 101 10.29 3.23 2.69
N HIS A 102 11.42 2.79 2.12
CA HIS A 102 11.91 1.42 2.28
C HIS A 102 12.57 1.18 3.65
N VAL A 103 13.11 2.24 4.28
CA VAL A 103 13.65 2.21 5.64
C VAL A 103 12.51 2.07 6.63
N GLY A 104 11.48 2.91 6.51
CA GLY A 104 10.27 2.81 7.33
C GLY A 104 9.63 1.43 7.21
N ALA A 105 9.52 0.90 5.99
CA ALA A 105 8.96 -0.44 5.76
C ALA A 105 9.72 -1.56 6.52
N LEU A 106 11.06 -1.52 6.53
CA LEU A 106 11.87 -2.50 7.27
C LEU A 106 11.80 -2.29 8.79
N ARG A 107 11.69 -1.04 9.25
CA ARG A 107 11.46 -0.72 10.67
C ARG A 107 10.15 -1.32 11.15
N GLU A 108 9.06 -1.07 10.43
CA GLU A 108 7.72 -1.58 10.74
C GLU A 108 7.67 -3.11 10.74
N LEU A 109 8.32 -3.77 9.76
CA LEU A 109 8.48 -5.22 9.76
C LEU A 109 9.12 -5.72 11.08
N GLY A 110 10.15 -5.02 11.56
CA GLY A 110 10.84 -5.32 12.81
C GLY A 110 9.95 -5.11 14.03
N GLU A 111 9.29 -3.95 14.12
CA GLU A 111 8.47 -3.55 15.26
C GLU A 111 7.21 -4.43 15.41
N GLU A 112 6.52 -4.75 14.32
CA GLU A 112 5.28 -5.52 14.37
C GLU A 112 5.50 -7.03 14.46
N THR A 113 6.61 -7.54 13.94
CA THR A 113 6.82 -8.99 13.80
C THR A 113 8.09 -9.55 14.41
N GLY A 114 9.07 -8.71 14.78
CA GLY A 114 10.39 -9.15 15.21
C GLY A 114 11.25 -9.75 14.08
N HIS A 115 10.95 -9.43 12.81
CA HIS A 115 11.69 -9.94 11.66
C HIS A 115 12.39 -8.82 10.88
N THR A 116 13.41 -9.20 10.13
CA THR A 116 14.08 -8.37 9.12
C THR A 116 14.18 -9.15 7.81
N ALA A 117 14.67 -8.50 6.75
CA ALA A 117 14.85 -9.13 5.44
C ALA A 117 16.21 -8.78 4.82
N ALA A 118 16.74 -9.70 4.03
CA ALA A 118 18.00 -9.50 3.31
C ALA A 118 17.84 -8.61 2.08
N GLN A 119 16.67 -8.66 1.43
CA GLN A 119 16.38 -7.90 0.22
C GLN A 119 14.99 -7.31 0.27
N LEU A 120 14.87 -6.11 -0.28
CA LEU A 120 13.61 -5.41 -0.44
C LEU A 120 13.45 -4.98 -1.90
N ARG A 121 12.29 -5.24 -2.49
CA ARG A 121 11.91 -4.76 -3.83
C ARG A 121 10.52 -4.17 -3.79
N THR A 122 10.25 -3.20 -4.64
CA THR A 122 8.90 -2.62 -4.73
C THR A 122 7.99 -3.59 -5.49
N LEU A 123 6.99 -4.15 -4.80
CA LEU A 123 6.02 -5.09 -5.38
C LEU A 123 4.96 -4.33 -6.17
N VAL A 124 4.20 -3.46 -5.51
CA VAL A 124 3.10 -2.70 -6.12
C VAL A 124 2.82 -1.43 -5.32
N ASP A 125 2.37 -0.38 -6.02
CA ASP A 125 1.86 0.84 -5.38
C ASP A 125 0.35 0.91 -5.61
N LEU A 126 -0.42 1.40 -4.64
CA LEU A 126 -1.86 1.56 -4.76
C LEU A 126 -2.38 2.85 -4.15
N ARG A 127 -3.54 3.29 -4.64
CA ARG A 127 -4.41 4.29 -4.02
C ARG A 127 -5.64 3.53 -3.51
N PRO A 128 -5.81 3.33 -2.19
CA PRO A 128 -6.87 2.48 -1.67
C PRO A 128 -8.28 2.98 -2.01
N SER A 129 -8.49 4.30 -1.96
CA SER A 129 -9.80 4.93 -2.19
C SER A 129 -9.66 6.30 -2.87
N PRO A 130 -9.23 6.38 -4.15
CA PRO A 130 -8.89 7.63 -4.82
C PRO A 130 -10.09 8.58 -5.02
N GLY A 131 -11.32 8.11 -4.79
CA GLY A 131 -12.51 8.96 -4.79
C GLY A 131 -12.64 9.84 -3.54
N GLY A 132 -12.01 9.47 -2.42
CA GLY A 132 -12.22 10.12 -1.14
C GLY A 132 -10.99 10.21 -0.22
N SER A 133 -9.83 9.74 -0.65
CA SER A 133 -8.57 9.82 0.11
C SER A 133 -7.40 10.10 -0.83
N ASP A 134 -6.44 10.91 -0.39
CA ASP A 134 -5.15 11.10 -1.07
C ASP A 134 -4.08 10.09 -0.63
N GLU A 135 -4.47 9.10 0.18
CA GLU A 135 -3.60 8.01 0.63
C GLU A 135 -2.96 7.27 -0.55
N VAL A 136 -1.65 7.09 -0.43
CA VAL A 136 -0.85 6.22 -1.28
C VAL A 136 -0.18 5.18 -0.39
N ILE A 137 -0.13 3.94 -0.87
CA ILE A 137 0.55 2.84 -0.18
C ILE A 137 1.55 2.20 -1.13
N ARG A 138 2.79 2.03 -0.67
CA ARG A 138 3.77 1.17 -1.33
C ARG A 138 3.87 -0.16 -0.61
N ILE A 139 3.68 -1.25 -1.34
CA ILE A 139 3.91 -2.60 -0.85
C ILE A 139 5.27 -3.07 -1.34
N TYR A 140 6.12 -3.46 -0.42
CA TYR A 140 7.41 -4.09 -0.68
C TYR A 140 7.31 -5.61 -0.60
N LEU A 141 8.08 -6.29 -1.45
CA LEU A 141 8.41 -7.70 -1.29
C LEU A 141 9.73 -7.80 -0.52
N ALA A 142 9.68 -8.47 0.63
CA ALA A 142 10.84 -8.78 1.46
C ALA A 142 11.20 -10.26 1.32
N THR A 143 12.44 -10.55 0.91
CA THR A 143 12.96 -11.91 0.79
C THR A 143 14.21 -12.12 1.64
N GLY A 144 14.48 -13.39 1.97
CA GLY A 144 15.46 -13.73 3.01
C GLY A 144 15.02 -13.21 4.37
N ALA A 145 13.71 -13.31 4.66
CA ALA A 145 13.14 -12.90 5.93
C ALA A 145 13.67 -13.80 7.06
N ARG A 146 14.08 -13.18 8.16
CA ARG A 146 14.63 -13.88 9.33
C ARG A 146 14.26 -13.14 10.60
N ALA A 147 14.20 -13.84 11.72
CA ALA A 147 14.05 -13.21 13.02
C ALA A 147 15.22 -12.25 13.29
N LEU A 148 14.94 -11.13 13.94
CA LEU A 148 15.95 -10.24 14.48
C LEU A 148 16.75 -10.97 15.57
N GLU A 149 18.05 -10.65 15.66
CA GLU A 149 18.95 -11.24 16.67
C GLU A 149 18.73 -10.63 18.05
N GLU A 150 18.28 -9.37 18.08
CA GLU A 150 17.95 -8.61 19.28
C GLU A 150 16.54 -8.05 19.13
N ASP A 151 15.84 -7.92 20.26
CA ASP A 151 14.56 -7.22 20.31
C ASP A 151 14.76 -5.77 19.84
N THR A 152 13.83 -5.23 19.05
CA THR A 152 13.87 -3.82 18.63
C THR A 152 13.79 -2.87 19.84
N GLY A 153 13.32 -3.38 20.99
CA GLY A 153 13.04 -2.58 22.18
C GLY A 153 11.79 -1.73 22.02
N PHE A 154 11.03 -1.93 20.93
CA PHE A 154 9.77 -1.28 20.68
C PHE A 154 8.66 -1.97 21.48
N GLU A 155 8.01 -1.20 22.37
CA GLU A 155 6.86 -1.68 23.12
C GLU A 155 5.59 -1.41 22.31
N ARG A 156 4.96 -2.48 21.81
CA ARG A 156 3.67 -2.39 21.11
C ARG A 156 2.58 -1.94 22.09
N THR A 157 1.89 -0.84 21.77
CA THR A 157 0.81 -0.27 22.58
C THR A 157 -0.53 -0.33 21.87
N ASP A 158 -1.61 -0.01 22.59
CA ASP A 158 -2.97 0.12 22.04
C ASP A 158 -3.41 -1.09 21.20
N GLU A 159 -3.85 -0.90 19.95
CA GLU A 159 -4.28 -2.00 19.07
C GLU A 159 -3.15 -2.98 18.70
N GLU A 160 -1.89 -2.58 18.86
CA GLU A 160 -0.73 -3.41 18.50
C GLU A 160 -0.30 -4.36 19.62
N ALA A 161 -0.75 -4.11 20.86
CA ALA A 161 -0.39 -4.92 22.03
C ALA A 161 -0.84 -6.39 21.92
N GLU A 162 -1.85 -6.67 21.08
CA GLU A 162 -2.40 -8.00 20.85
C GLU A 162 -2.02 -8.61 19.48
N ILE A 163 -1.05 -8.03 18.76
CA ILE A 163 -0.64 -8.55 17.44
C ILE A 163 -0.09 -9.97 17.54
N GLU A 164 -0.74 -10.89 16.83
CA GLU A 164 -0.27 -12.25 16.58
C GLU A 164 0.37 -12.35 15.19
N THR A 165 1.52 -13.03 15.06
CA THR A 165 2.16 -13.28 13.76
C THR A 165 1.93 -14.71 13.28
N ARG A 166 1.79 -14.92 11.98
CA ARG A 166 1.69 -16.25 11.38
C ARG A 166 2.28 -16.33 9.98
N TRP A 167 3.04 -17.41 9.73
CA TRP A 167 3.45 -17.82 8.39
C TRP A 167 2.34 -18.66 7.72
N LEU A 168 1.96 -18.27 6.50
CA LEU A 168 0.88 -18.92 5.73
C LEU A 168 1.30 -19.17 4.28
N PRO A 169 1.09 -20.37 3.71
CA PRO A 169 1.41 -20.62 2.30
C PRO A 169 0.74 -19.61 1.36
N LEU A 170 1.48 -19.13 0.35
CA LEU A 170 0.95 -18.23 -0.67
C LEU A 170 -0.33 -18.81 -1.32
N ALA A 171 -0.36 -20.11 -1.59
CA ALA A 171 -1.54 -20.78 -2.16
C ALA A 171 -2.78 -20.69 -1.24
N ASP A 172 -2.59 -20.84 0.07
CA ASP A 172 -3.67 -20.73 1.06
C ASP A 172 -4.15 -19.29 1.19
N ALA A 173 -3.22 -18.33 1.17
CA ALA A 173 -3.54 -16.90 1.20
C ALA A 173 -4.33 -16.48 -0.05
N VAL A 174 -3.92 -16.91 -1.25
CA VAL A 174 -4.66 -16.67 -2.50
C VAL A 174 -6.07 -17.25 -2.42
N THR A 175 -6.20 -18.50 -1.95
CA THR A 175 -7.50 -19.13 -1.76
C THR A 175 -8.37 -18.33 -0.78
N ALA A 176 -7.80 -17.90 0.35
CA ALA A 176 -8.51 -17.12 1.36
C ALA A 176 -8.95 -15.73 0.85
N VAL A 177 -8.14 -15.07 0.01
CA VAL A 177 -8.52 -13.83 -0.67
C VAL A 177 -9.71 -14.05 -1.60
N LEU A 178 -9.63 -15.07 -2.47
CA LEU A 178 -10.68 -15.33 -3.47
C LEU A 178 -12.01 -15.80 -2.83
N GLU A 179 -11.95 -16.43 -1.67
CA GLU A 179 -13.12 -16.82 -0.88
C GLU A 179 -13.67 -15.70 0.02
N GLY A 180 -13.04 -14.53 0.05
CA GLY A 180 -13.45 -13.41 0.91
C GLY A 180 -13.16 -13.61 2.40
N ARG A 181 -12.26 -14.55 2.74
CA ARG A 181 -11.78 -14.77 4.12
C ARG A 181 -10.66 -13.79 4.51
N LEU A 182 -9.93 -13.26 3.52
CA LEU A 182 -9.00 -12.15 3.67
C LEU A 182 -9.53 -10.93 2.91
N THR A 183 -9.75 -9.83 3.61
CA THR A 183 -10.46 -8.67 3.08
C THR A 183 -9.75 -7.33 3.26
N ASN A 184 -8.62 -7.28 3.99
CA ASN A 184 -7.78 -6.09 4.06
C ASN A 184 -7.24 -5.76 2.66
N ALA A 185 -7.52 -4.55 2.15
CA ALA A 185 -7.25 -4.18 0.76
C ALA A 185 -5.75 -4.26 0.40
N THR A 186 -4.87 -3.81 1.29
CA THR A 186 -3.41 -3.85 1.11
C THR A 186 -2.91 -5.30 1.03
N THR A 187 -3.40 -6.16 1.91
CA THR A 187 -3.05 -7.59 1.96
C THR A 187 -3.57 -8.34 0.74
N VAL A 188 -4.82 -8.09 0.34
CA VAL A 188 -5.40 -8.63 -0.90
C VAL A 188 -4.54 -8.24 -2.10
N ALA A 189 -4.16 -6.96 -2.21
CA ALA A 189 -3.31 -6.49 -3.29
C ALA A 189 -1.92 -7.15 -3.27
N ALA A 190 -1.29 -7.25 -2.10
CA ALA A 190 0.03 -7.88 -1.93
C ALA A 190 0.03 -9.35 -2.37
N VAL A 191 -0.92 -10.13 -1.85
CA VAL A 191 -1.05 -11.58 -2.13
C VAL A 191 -1.26 -11.82 -3.62
N LEU A 192 -2.20 -11.09 -4.24
CA LEU A 192 -2.51 -11.27 -5.65
C LEU A 192 -1.38 -10.76 -6.56
N ALA A 193 -0.70 -9.66 -6.18
CA ALA A 193 0.46 -9.17 -6.92
C ALA A 193 1.63 -10.16 -6.88
N LEU A 194 1.92 -10.75 -5.72
CA LEU A 194 2.94 -11.79 -5.59
C LEU A 194 2.58 -13.03 -6.40
N ALA A 195 1.35 -13.53 -6.30
CA ALA A 195 0.89 -14.67 -7.08
C ALA A 195 1.02 -14.43 -8.59
N ALA A 196 0.64 -13.24 -9.07
CA ALA A 196 0.81 -12.84 -10.47
C ALA A 196 2.29 -12.80 -10.87
N HIS A 197 3.16 -12.21 -10.05
CA HIS A 197 4.60 -12.16 -10.28
C HIS A 197 5.21 -13.57 -10.38
N ARG A 198 4.89 -14.46 -9.44
CA ARG A 198 5.32 -15.87 -9.44
C ARG A 198 4.86 -16.61 -10.70
N SER A 199 3.60 -16.42 -11.12
CA SER A 199 3.07 -17.03 -12.34
C SER A 199 3.79 -16.59 -13.63
N ARG A 200 4.49 -15.45 -13.60
CA ARG A 200 5.25 -14.89 -14.73
C ARG A 200 6.76 -15.20 -14.66
N GLY A 201 7.15 -16.15 -13.81
CA GLY A 201 8.53 -16.63 -13.67
C GLY A 201 9.20 -16.26 -12.35
N GLY A 202 8.63 -15.32 -11.58
CA GLY A 202 9.05 -15.05 -10.20
C GLY A 202 10.45 -14.48 -10.03
N ASP A 203 11.07 -13.91 -11.07
CA ASP A 203 12.38 -13.27 -10.95
C ASP A 203 12.25 -11.90 -10.25
N ASP A 204 12.53 -11.86 -8.95
CA ASP A 204 12.44 -10.65 -8.12
C ASP A 204 13.36 -9.51 -8.60
N ALA A 205 14.40 -9.81 -9.39
CA ALA A 205 15.24 -8.78 -10.00
C ALA A 205 14.48 -7.95 -11.06
N MET A 206 13.36 -8.44 -11.57
CA MET A 206 12.47 -7.76 -12.52
C MET A 206 11.48 -6.80 -11.84
N LEU A 207 11.30 -6.90 -10.52
CA LEU A 207 10.51 -5.92 -9.78
C LEU A 207 11.22 -4.56 -9.75
N ARG A 208 10.52 -3.50 -9.38
CA ARG A 208 11.16 -2.19 -9.23
C ARG A 208 12.12 -2.21 -8.02
N SER A 209 13.16 -1.38 -8.03
CA SER A 209 14.07 -1.25 -6.87
C SER A 209 13.33 -0.72 -5.65
N ALA A 210 13.90 -0.88 -4.45
CA ALA A 210 13.30 -0.38 -3.22
C ALA A 210 13.19 1.15 -3.18
N ASP A 211 14.16 1.83 -3.80
CA ASP A 211 14.26 3.28 -3.94
C ASP A 211 13.58 3.83 -5.20
N ALA A 212 12.80 3.01 -5.92
CA ALA A 212 12.12 3.45 -7.12
C ALA A 212 11.22 4.68 -6.83
N PRO A 213 11.02 5.61 -7.79
CA PRO A 213 10.15 6.76 -7.58
C PRO A 213 8.79 6.35 -7.02
N PHE A 214 8.33 7.04 -5.98
CA PHE A 214 7.06 6.76 -5.33
C PHE A 214 5.94 7.65 -5.87
N LEU A 215 4.69 7.25 -5.62
CA LEU A 215 3.50 7.91 -6.12
C LEU A 215 3.47 9.35 -5.62
N GLU A 216 3.41 10.28 -6.58
CA GLU A 216 3.20 11.69 -6.27
C GLU A 216 1.84 11.88 -5.59
N ARG A 217 1.84 12.77 -4.60
CA ARG A 217 0.65 13.27 -3.91
C ARG A 217 0.55 14.78 -4.17
N PRO A 218 -0.20 15.19 -5.21
CA PRO A 218 -0.30 16.59 -5.58
C PRO A 218 -0.75 17.47 -4.41
N GLY A 219 -0.11 18.62 -4.22
CA GLY A 219 -0.46 19.57 -3.16
C GLY A 219 0.04 19.17 -1.77
N ARG A 220 1.08 18.33 -1.72
CA ARG A 220 1.94 18.10 -0.55
C ARG A 220 3.36 18.57 -0.89
N ASP A 221 3.93 19.37 0.00
CA ASP A 221 5.37 19.67 0.01
C ASP A 221 6.13 18.48 0.62
#